data_AF-A0A2V6ZCN6-F1
#
_entry.id   AF-A0A2V6ZCN6-F1
#
_cell.length_a   1.000
_cell.length_b   1.000
_cell.length_c   1.000
_cell.angle_alpha   90.00
_cell.angle_beta   90.00
_cell.angle_gamma   90.00
#
_symmetry.space_group_name_H-M   'P 1'
#
loop_
_entity.id
_entity.type
_entity.pdbx_description
1 polymer ?
#
loop_
_entity_poly.entity_id
_entity_poly.type
_entity_poly.pdbx_seq_one_letter_code
_entity_poly.pdbx_strand_id
1 'polypeptide(L)'
;MQLDPQSIGTDAMYKLMIGCVVPRPIAWVSSVDAAGVANLAPFSYFMAITPSPRPVTAAARGRGPAGSGDDRDDWRSAAGHSG
;
A
#
# COMPACT_ATOMS: atom_id res chain seq x y z
N MET A 1 -7.99 27.11 -7.01
CA MET A 1 -6.59 26.65 -6.89
C MET A 1 -6.35 25.64 -7.99
N GLN A 2 -5.29 25.79 -8.78
CA GLN A 2 -4.95 24.87 -9.87
C GLN A 2 -3.56 24.32 -9.61
N LEU A 3 -3.43 22.99 -9.60
CA LEU A 3 -2.20 22.28 -9.28
C LEU A 3 -1.75 21.53 -10.52
N ASP A 4 -0.53 21.77 -10.99
CA ASP A 4 0.07 21.01 -12.09
C ASP A 4 0.86 19.82 -11.51
N PRO A 5 0.44 18.57 -11.79
CA PRO A 5 1.11 17.37 -11.28
C PRO A 5 2.57 17.25 -11.69
N GLN A 6 2.98 17.82 -12.83
CA GLN A 6 4.36 17.75 -13.32
C GLN A 6 5.30 18.67 -12.54
N SER A 7 4.75 19.65 -11.83
CA SER A 7 5.51 20.63 -11.04
C SER A 7 5.66 20.26 -9.56
N ILE A 8 4.95 19.22 -9.10
CA ILE A 8 4.86 18.84 -7.69
C ILE A 8 5.72 17.60 -7.45
N GLY A 9 6.65 17.68 -6.49
CA GLY A 9 7.47 16.54 -6.10
C GLY A 9 6.65 15.39 -5.51
N THR A 10 7.16 14.16 -5.63
CA THR A 10 6.47 12.91 -5.25
C THR A 10 5.92 12.93 -3.81
N ASP A 11 6.69 13.41 -2.83
CA ASP A 11 6.27 13.47 -1.43
C ASP A 11 5.10 14.44 -1.20
N ALA A 12 5.14 15.59 -1.87
CA ALA A 12 4.09 16.59 -1.80
C ALA A 12 2.81 16.06 -2.50
N MET A 13 2.97 15.37 -3.63
CA MET A 13 1.86 14.72 -4.32
C MET A 13 1.24 13.60 -3.45
N TYR A 14 2.05 12.77 -2.80
CA TYR A 14 1.57 11.75 -1.87
C TYR A 14 0.75 12.37 -0.74
N LYS A 15 1.27 13.42 -0.09
CA LYS A 15 0.56 14.16 0.98
C LYS A 15 -0.76 14.75 0.49
N LEU A 16 -0.77 15.32 -0.72
CA LEU A 16 -1.97 15.86 -1.34
C LEU A 16 -3.01 14.76 -1.57
N MET A 17 -2.63 13.62 -2.15
CA MET A 17 -3.54 12.50 -2.42
C MET A 17 -4.17 11.96 -1.14
N ILE A 18 -3.37 11.68 -0.09
CA ILE A 18 -3.91 11.13 1.17
C ILE A 18 -4.75 12.13 1.96
N GLY A 19 -4.57 13.43 1.72
CA GLY A 19 -5.33 14.50 2.35
C GLY A 19 -6.65 14.79 1.63
N CYS A 20 -6.71 14.62 0.30
CA CYS A 20 -7.90 14.88 -0.50
C CYS A 20 -8.86 13.68 -0.61
N VAL A 21 -8.35 12.45 -0.54
CA VAL A 21 -9.19 11.23 -0.60
C VAL A 21 -9.52 10.81 0.82
N VAL A 22 -10.67 11.25 1.36
CA VAL A 22 -11.13 10.96 2.72
C VAL A 22 -12.66 10.78 2.77
N PRO A 23 -13.22 9.99 3.72
CA PRO A 23 -12.54 9.11 4.67
C PRO A 23 -11.96 7.86 3.99
N ARG A 24 -10.82 7.35 4.48
CA ARG A 24 -10.19 6.15 3.89
C ARG A 24 -10.44 4.92 4.75
N PRO A 25 -11.05 3.85 4.21
CA PRO A 25 -11.11 2.58 4.91
C PRO A 25 -9.71 2.04 5.19
N ILE A 26 -9.54 1.40 6.34
CA ILE A 26 -8.28 0.75 6.74
C ILE A 26 -8.48 -0.77 6.62
N ALA A 27 -7.75 -1.38 5.70
CA ALA A 27 -7.70 -2.83 5.56
C ALA A 27 -6.59 -3.42 6.42
N TRP A 28 -6.93 -4.36 7.29
CA TRP A 28 -5.96 -5.17 8.03
C TRP A 28 -5.67 -6.43 7.21
N VAL A 29 -4.44 -6.56 6.71
CA VAL A 29 -4.04 -7.69 5.86
C VAL A 29 -3.07 -8.55 6.65
N SER A 30 -3.44 -9.82 6.82
CA SER A 30 -2.54 -10.83 7.35
C SER A 30 -1.78 -11.54 6.23
N SER A 31 -0.54 -11.89 6.50
CA SER A 31 0.30 -12.70 5.62
C SER A 31 1.12 -13.68 6.47
N VAL A 32 1.61 -14.74 5.84
CA VAL A 32 2.59 -15.64 6.44
C VAL A 32 3.76 -15.71 5.47
N ASP A 33 4.97 -15.48 5.98
CA ASP A 33 6.16 -15.54 5.16
C ASP A 33 6.59 -17.00 4.86
N ALA A 34 7.65 -17.17 4.07
CA ALA A 34 8.17 -18.49 3.73
C ALA A 34 8.76 -19.25 4.94
N ALA A 35 9.13 -18.54 6.01
CA ALA A 35 9.61 -19.12 7.26
C ALA A 35 8.46 -19.48 8.22
N GLY A 36 7.20 -19.23 7.85
CA GLY A 36 6.03 -19.49 8.67
C GLY A 36 5.71 -18.39 9.69
N VAL A 37 6.36 -17.23 9.61
CA VAL A 37 6.12 -16.08 10.49
C VAL A 37 4.87 -15.34 10.02
N ALA A 38 3.90 -15.21 10.93
CA ALA A 38 2.70 -14.44 10.66
C ALA A 38 2.96 -12.94 10.79
N ASN A 39 2.45 -12.17 9.85
CA ASN A 39 2.49 -10.72 9.82
C ASN A 39 1.07 -10.15 9.69
N LEU A 40 0.84 -8.98 10.27
CA LEU A 40 -0.43 -8.27 10.21
C LEU A 40 -0.16 -6.77 10.04
N ALA A 41 -0.58 -6.20 8.91
CA ALA A 41 -0.30 -4.80 8.58
C ALA A 41 -1.56 -4.03 8.17
N PRO A 42 -1.70 -2.75 8.59
CA PRO A 42 -2.79 -1.89 8.17
C PRO A 42 -2.49 -1.14 6.86
N PHE A 43 -3.44 -1.14 5.93
CA PHE A 43 -3.38 -0.46 4.64
C PHE A 43 -4.51 0.55 4.48
N SER A 44 -4.16 1.80 4.21
CA SER A 44 -5.13 2.91 3.98
C SER A 44 -5.28 3.30 2.52
N TYR A 45 -4.52 2.68 1.61
CA TYR A 45 -4.73 2.71 0.16
C TYR A 45 -5.49 1.45 -0.24
N PHE A 46 -6.77 1.40 0.11
CA PHE A 46 -7.63 0.23 -0.07
C PHE A 46 -8.91 0.60 -0.81
N MET A 47 -9.27 -0.20 -1.82
CA MET A 47 -10.56 -0.09 -2.51
C MET A 47 -11.10 -1.47 -2.95
N ALA A 48 -12.43 -1.59 -2.98
CA ALA A 48 -13.11 -2.71 -3.63
C ALA A 48 -13.13 -2.51 -5.15
N ILE A 49 -12.79 -3.55 -5.91
CA ILE A 49 -12.72 -3.50 -7.39
C ILE A 49 -13.91 -4.22 -8.01
N THR A 50 -14.16 -5.48 -7.62
CA THR A 50 -15.31 -6.26 -8.11
C THR A 50 -15.88 -7.11 -6.98
N PRO A 51 -17.22 -7.27 -6.89
CA PRO A 51 -17.84 -8.15 -5.91
C PRO A 51 -17.98 -9.62 -6.38
N SER A 52 -17.79 -9.96 -7.66
CA SER A 52 -18.05 -11.29 -8.22
C SER A 52 -17.16 -11.59 -9.44
N PRO A 53 -16.75 -12.86 -9.69
CA PRO A 53 -17.02 -14.10 -8.94
C PRO A 53 -16.11 -14.35 -7.73
N ARG A 54 -15.15 -13.46 -7.47
CA ARG A 54 -14.38 -13.39 -6.24
C ARG A 54 -14.17 -11.91 -5.90
N PRO A 55 -14.51 -11.45 -4.69
CA PRO A 55 -14.22 -10.09 -4.28
C PRO A 55 -12.73 -9.81 -4.44
N VAL A 56 -12.38 -8.85 -5.29
CA VAL A 56 -10.99 -8.39 -5.44
C VAL A 56 -10.89 -7.00 -4.85
N THR A 57 -9.90 -6.82 -4.00
CA THR A 57 -9.54 -5.55 -3.41
C THR A 57 -8.07 -5.28 -3.68
N ALA A 58 -7.74 -4.05 -4.05
CA ALA A 58 -6.36 -3.62 -4.13
C ALA A 58 -5.99 -2.91 -2.82
N ALA A 59 -4.93 -3.40 -2.18
CA ALA A 59 -4.19 -2.68 -1.16
C ALA A 59 -2.77 -2.50 -1.68
N ALA A 60 -2.28 -1.26 -1.81
CA ALA A 60 -0.96 -0.99 -2.36
C ALA A 60 -0.24 0.11 -1.58
N ARG A 61 1.06 -0.07 -1.37
CA ARG A 61 1.96 0.99 -0.93
C ARG A 61 3.16 0.96 -1.86
N GLY A 62 3.60 2.14 -2.31
CA GLY A 62 4.78 2.23 -3.15
C GLY A 62 6.00 1.66 -2.42
N ARG A 63 6.86 0.96 -3.15
CA ARG A 63 8.13 0.48 -2.61
C ARG A 63 9.02 1.68 -2.31
N GLY A 64 9.58 1.73 -1.10
CA GLY A 64 10.61 2.70 -0.76
C GLY A 64 11.89 2.49 -1.60
N PRO A 65 12.80 3.47 -1.66
CA PRO A 65 14.11 3.26 -2.28
C PRO A 65 14.80 2.04 -1.67
N ALA A 66 15.40 1.18 -2.49
CA ALA A 66 16.10 -0.01 -1.99
C ALA A 66 17.14 0.37 -0.92
N GLY A 67 17.03 -0.22 0.27
CA GLY A 67 17.91 0.08 1.41
C GLY A 67 17.48 1.25 2.30
N SER A 68 16.30 1.86 2.08
CA SER A 68 15.79 2.95 2.94
C SER A 68 15.30 2.49 4.32
N GLY A 69 15.32 1.20 4.62
CA GLY A 69 14.72 0.63 5.84
C GLY A 69 13.18 0.66 5.85
N ASP A 70 12.54 1.22 4.81
CA ASP A 70 11.08 1.15 4.57
C ASP A 70 10.74 -0.08 3.68
N ASP A 71 11.57 -1.10 3.71
CA ASP A 71 11.26 -2.44 3.18
C ASP A 71 10.54 -3.21 4.30
N ARG A 72 9.21 -3.10 4.36
CA ARG A 72 8.39 -3.82 5.36
C ARG A 72 8.11 -5.26 4.95
N ASP A 73 8.00 -6.11 5.97
CA ASP A 73 7.89 -7.56 5.85
C ASP A 73 6.56 -8.03 5.23
N ASP A 74 5.52 -7.19 5.28
CA ASP A 74 4.20 -7.45 4.68
C ASP A 74 4.27 -7.62 3.17
N TRP A 75 4.97 -6.72 2.48
CA TRP A 75 5.19 -6.76 1.04
C TRP A 75 6.10 -7.92 0.62
N ARG A 76 7.17 -8.18 1.37
CA ARG A 76 8.08 -9.31 1.12
C ARG A 76 7.35 -10.65 1.19
N SER A 77 6.52 -10.80 2.22
CA SER A 77 5.68 -11.99 2.42
C SER A 77 4.64 -12.16 1.32
N ALA A 78 3.93 -11.09 0.95
CA ALA A 78 2.89 -11.14 -0.09
C ALA A 78 3.46 -11.41 -1.49
N ALA A 79 4.66 -10.92 -1.78
CA ALA A 79 5.32 -11.11 -3.07
C ALA A 79 6.12 -12.43 -3.15
N GLY A 80 6.24 -13.20 -2.07
CA GLY A 80 7.04 -14.43 -2.04
C GLY A 80 8.56 -14.20 -2.16
N HIS A 81 9.04 -12.99 -1.85
CA HIS A 81 10.46 -12.65 -1.95
C HIS A 81 11.13 -12.83 -0.58
N SER A 82 11.87 -13.92 -0.41
CA SER A 82 12.81 -14.12 0.70
C SER A 82 14.17 -13.50 0.34
N GLY A 83 14.59 -12.43 1.01
CA GLY A 83 15.88 -11.77 0.80
C GLY A 83 15.89 -10.30 1.18
#